data_AF-A0A965LKS6-F1
#
_entry.id   AF-A0A965LKS6-F1
#
_cell.length_a   1.000
_cell.length_b   1.000
_cell.length_c   1.000
_cell.angle_alpha   90.00
_cell.angle_beta   90.00
_cell.angle_gamma   90.00
#
_symmetry.space_group_name_H-M   'P 1'
#
loop_
_entity.id
_entity.type
_entity.pdbx_description
1 polymer ?
#
loop_
_entity_poly.entity_id
_entity_poly.type
_entity_poly.pdbx_seq_one_letter_code
_entity_poly.pdbx_strand_id
1 'polypeptide(L)'
;HEALVDHAATNPLEALAKEKDLNYVKLEGEVGIIGNGAGLVMSTLDVVAYAGEKFGGMKPANFLDIGGGASAQVMADGLSIILNDKDVKSVFVNVFGGITACDAVANGIIQALEILGTKATKPIVVRLDGNNVLEGRRILKEANHPLVEQAETMDGAAARAAELAAK
;
A
#
# COMPACT_ATOMS: atom_id res chain seq x y z
N HIS A 1 31.78 0.64 0.67
CA HIS A 1 30.67 -0.19 1.18
C HIS A 1 29.73 -0.62 0.04
N GLU A 2 29.60 0.16 -1.04
CA GLU A 2 28.85 -0.27 -2.25
C GLU A 2 29.47 -1.43 -3.03
N ALA A 3 30.79 -1.64 -2.97
CA ALA A 3 31.49 -2.66 -3.74
C ALA A 3 31.25 -4.13 -3.32
N LEU A 4 30.40 -4.38 -2.32
CA LEU A 4 30.03 -5.72 -1.84
C LEU A 4 28.53 -6.03 -2.00
N VAL A 5 27.76 -5.11 -2.61
CA VAL A 5 26.34 -5.35 -2.86
C VAL A 5 26.22 -6.24 -4.10
N ASP A 6 25.91 -7.51 -3.89
CA ASP A 6 25.59 -8.44 -4.97
C ASP A 6 24.21 -8.10 -5.54
N HIS A 7 24.21 -7.27 -6.58
CA HIS A 7 23.00 -6.86 -7.30
C HIS A 7 22.29 -8.04 -7.98
N ALA A 8 22.94 -9.19 -8.18
CA ALA A 8 22.32 -10.37 -8.80
C ALA A 8 21.42 -11.16 -7.83
N ALA A 9 21.56 -10.95 -6.52
CA ALA A 9 20.72 -11.57 -5.49
C ALA A 9 19.56 -10.67 -5.00
N THR A 10 19.45 -9.44 -5.53
CA THR A 10 18.43 -8.48 -5.09
C THR A 10 17.11 -8.74 -5.81
N ASN A 11 16.00 -8.77 -5.08
CA ASN A 11 14.68 -8.96 -5.67
C ASN A 11 14.41 -7.85 -6.71
N PRO A 12 13.91 -8.16 -7.93
CA PRO A 12 13.63 -7.16 -8.95
C PRO A 12 12.70 -6.01 -8.48
N LEU A 13 11.76 -6.30 -7.58
CA LEU A 13 10.87 -5.30 -6.99
C LEU A 13 11.60 -4.39 -6.01
N GLU A 14 12.56 -4.90 -5.24
CA GLU A 14 13.42 -4.11 -4.36
C GLU A 14 14.37 -3.22 -5.16
N ALA A 15 14.91 -3.71 -6.27
CA ALA A 15 15.72 -2.91 -7.18
C ALA A 15 14.89 -1.76 -7.80
N LEU A 16 13.68 -2.06 -8.30
CA LEU A 16 12.77 -1.06 -8.85
C LEU A 16 12.35 -0.02 -7.80
N ALA A 17 12.06 -0.46 -6.57
CA ALA A 17 11.74 0.44 -5.47
C ALA A 17 12.90 1.38 -5.14
N LYS A 18 14.13 0.85 -5.11
CA LYS A 18 15.34 1.65 -4.87
C LYS A 18 15.58 2.70 -5.95
N GLU A 19 15.32 2.39 -7.22
CA GLU A 19 15.37 3.37 -8.32
C GLU A 19 14.36 4.51 -8.14
N LYS A 20 13.27 4.25 -7.43
CA LYS A 20 12.19 5.20 -7.10
C LYS A 20 12.35 5.86 -5.74
N ASP A 21 13.45 5.63 -5.04
CA ASP A 21 13.71 6.11 -3.68
C ASP A 21 12.64 5.65 -2.66
N LEU A 22 12.14 4.42 -2.84
CA LEU A 22 11.14 3.80 -1.98
C LEU A 22 11.77 2.76 -1.05
N ASN A 23 11.35 2.77 0.22
CA ASN A 23 11.77 1.77 1.19
C ASN A 23 10.87 0.54 1.10
N TYR A 24 11.26 -0.41 0.26
CA TYR A 24 10.53 -1.65 0.02
C TYR A 24 11.33 -2.88 0.48
N VAL A 25 10.65 -3.85 1.08
CA VAL A 25 11.20 -5.17 1.39
C VAL A 25 10.16 -6.21 1.03
N LYS A 26 10.53 -7.22 0.24
CA LYS A 26 9.62 -8.32 -0.11
C LYS A 26 9.45 -9.27 1.06
N LEU A 27 8.21 -9.72 1.29
CA LEU A 27 7.85 -10.77 2.26
C LEU A 27 7.07 -11.90 1.56
N GLU A 28 6.84 -12.99 2.30
CA GLU A 28 6.05 -14.13 1.84
C GLU A 28 4.58 -14.00 2.31
N GLY A 29 3.75 -13.38 1.48
CA GLY A 29 2.33 -13.18 1.76
C GLY A 29 1.56 -12.61 0.57
N GLU A 30 0.27 -12.31 0.81
CA GLU A 30 -0.72 -12.00 -0.23
C GLU A 30 -1.32 -10.60 -0.10
N VAL A 31 -1.16 -9.94 1.05
CA VAL A 31 -1.70 -8.60 1.29
C VAL A 31 -0.57 -7.58 1.10
N GLY A 32 -0.61 -6.84 -0.01
CA GLY A 32 0.37 -5.79 -0.29
C GLY A 32 0.16 -4.58 0.64
N ILE A 33 1.20 -4.12 1.32
CA ILE A 33 1.10 -3.01 2.27
C ILE A 33 1.73 -1.75 1.70
N ILE A 34 1.04 -0.62 1.84
CA ILE A 34 1.59 0.72 1.57
C ILE A 34 1.24 1.61 2.77
N GLY A 35 2.23 2.26 3.37
CA GLY A 35 1.97 3.25 4.41
C GLY A 35 3.11 4.24 4.57
N ASN A 36 2.89 5.28 5.36
CA ASN A 36 3.88 6.32 5.60
C ASN A 36 4.45 6.24 7.02
N GLY A 37 5.78 6.21 7.09
CA GLY A 37 6.55 6.04 8.32
C GLY A 37 6.70 4.56 8.70
N ALA A 38 7.95 4.12 8.82
CA ALA A 38 8.31 2.74 9.11
C ALA A 38 7.56 2.13 10.31
N GLY A 39 7.36 2.90 11.40
CA GLY A 39 6.62 2.43 12.58
C GLY A 39 5.16 2.09 12.26
N LEU A 40 4.47 2.93 11.49
CA LEU A 40 3.09 2.68 11.07
C LEU A 40 3.00 1.48 10.14
N VAL A 41 3.94 1.36 9.20
CA VAL A 41 3.99 0.23 8.26
C VAL A 41 4.21 -1.07 9.02
N MET A 42 5.17 -1.13 9.96
CA MET A 42 5.41 -2.33 10.78
C MET A 42 4.17 -2.73 11.59
N SER A 43 3.51 -1.78 12.26
CA SER A 43 2.25 -2.07 12.97
C SER A 43 1.14 -2.53 12.01
N THR A 44 1.13 -2.04 10.77
CA THR A 44 0.18 -2.50 9.75
C THR A 44 0.45 -3.96 9.36
N LEU A 45 1.72 -4.37 9.24
CA LEU A 45 2.09 -5.77 9.01
C LEU A 45 1.55 -6.67 10.12
N ASP A 46 1.74 -6.27 11.39
CA ASP A 46 1.30 -7.04 12.55
C ASP A 46 -0.22 -7.21 12.58
N VAL A 47 -0.97 -6.12 12.36
CA VAL A 47 -2.44 -6.15 12.38
C VAL A 47 -2.99 -6.97 11.21
N VAL A 48 -2.36 -6.90 10.03
CA VAL A 48 -2.72 -7.74 8.87
C VAL A 48 -2.42 -9.21 9.14
N ALA A 49 -1.26 -9.54 9.69
CA ALA A 49 -0.92 -10.91 10.04
C ALA A 49 -1.92 -11.49 11.05
N TYR A 50 -2.25 -10.74 12.10
CA TYR A 50 -3.24 -11.15 13.09
C TYR A 50 -4.65 -11.30 12.49
N ALA A 51 -5.08 -10.34 11.68
CA ALA A 51 -6.38 -10.43 11.02
C ALA A 51 -6.45 -11.62 10.05
N GLY A 52 -5.35 -11.89 9.34
CA GLY A 52 -5.20 -12.96 8.37
C GLY A 52 -5.37 -14.36 8.94
N GLU A 53 -5.11 -14.58 10.24
CA GLU A 53 -5.40 -15.86 10.92
C GLU A 53 -6.86 -16.30 10.73
N LYS A 54 -7.79 -15.34 10.68
CA LYS A 54 -9.23 -15.62 10.47
C LYS A 54 -9.58 -15.92 9.01
N PHE A 55 -8.70 -15.58 8.07
CA PHE A 55 -8.95 -15.65 6.63
C PHE A 55 -7.99 -16.62 5.94
N GLY A 56 -7.74 -17.78 6.54
CA GLY A 56 -6.88 -18.81 5.94
C GLY A 56 -5.38 -18.54 6.08
N GLY A 57 -4.98 -17.69 7.03
CA GLY A 57 -3.58 -17.40 7.31
C GLY A 57 -2.93 -16.45 6.31
N MET A 58 -3.71 -15.54 5.70
CA MET A 58 -3.17 -14.50 4.79
C MET A 58 -2.13 -13.65 5.52
N LYS A 59 -1.04 -13.32 4.82
CA LYS A 59 0.07 -12.58 5.41
C LYS A 59 0.36 -11.29 4.64
N PRO A 60 1.02 -10.31 5.28
CA PRO A 60 1.55 -9.19 4.54
C PRO A 60 2.61 -9.65 3.53
N ALA A 61 2.50 -9.17 2.30
CA ALA A 61 3.34 -9.56 1.17
C ALA A 61 4.64 -8.75 1.07
N ASN A 62 4.71 -7.61 1.75
CA ASN A 62 5.83 -6.70 1.70
C ASN A 62 5.78 -5.69 2.85
N PHE A 63 6.91 -5.03 3.07
CA PHE A 63 6.99 -3.72 3.70
C PHE A 63 7.13 -2.67 2.58
N LEU A 64 6.38 -1.57 2.64
CA LEU A 64 6.60 -0.39 1.79
C LEU A 64 6.32 0.88 2.59
N ASP A 65 7.37 1.64 2.85
CA ASP A 65 7.29 2.98 3.42
C ASP A 65 7.54 4.05 2.35
N ILE A 66 6.52 4.86 2.10
CA ILE A 66 6.53 5.99 1.16
C ILE A 66 7.06 7.30 1.77
N GLY A 67 7.41 7.29 3.05
CA GLY A 67 7.94 8.44 3.79
C GLY A 67 6.90 9.50 4.14
N GLY A 68 7.34 10.54 4.88
CA GLY A 68 6.46 11.61 5.36
C GLY A 68 6.05 12.66 4.32
N GLY A 69 6.67 12.64 3.13
CA GLY A 69 6.45 13.56 2.00
C GLY A 69 5.89 12.85 0.76
N ALA A 70 4.93 11.95 0.95
CA ALA A 70 4.40 11.13 -0.12
C ALA A 70 3.58 11.95 -1.12
N SER A 71 4.23 12.34 -2.22
CA SER A 71 3.58 12.97 -3.37
C SER A 71 2.68 11.98 -4.13
N ALA A 72 1.83 12.48 -5.02
CA ALA A 72 1.01 11.65 -5.91
C ALA A 72 1.86 10.66 -6.73
N GLN A 73 3.04 11.11 -7.19
CA GLN A 73 3.96 10.27 -7.96
C GLN A 73 4.53 9.12 -7.12
N VAL A 74 4.92 9.40 -5.87
CA VAL A 74 5.42 8.39 -4.92
C VAL A 74 4.36 7.32 -4.66
N MET A 75 3.10 7.73 -4.49
CA MET A 75 1.98 6.79 -4.36
C MET A 75 1.77 5.95 -5.62
N ALA A 76 1.88 6.55 -6.81
CA ALA A 76 1.74 5.83 -8.07
C ALA A 76 2.86 4.81 -8.29
N ASP A 77 4.10 5.18 -8.00
CA ASP A 77 5.24 4.25 -8.07
C ASP A 77 5.08 3.11 -7.07
N GLY A 78 4.67 3.41 -5.83
CA GLY A 78 4.39 2.41 -4.80
C GLY A 78 3.29 1.42 -5.23
N LEU A 79 2.14 1.92 -5.69
CA LEU A 79 1.06 1.08 -6.20
C LEU A 79 1.51 0.25 -7.41
N SER A 80 2.29 0.82 -8.33
CA SER A 80 2.81 0.09 -9.48
C SER A 80 3.66 -1.11 -9.06
N ILE A 81 4.55 -0.95 -8.07
CA ILE A 81 5.39 -2.04 -7.56
C ILE A 81 4.53 -3.16 -6.96
N ILE A 82 3.58 -2.81 -6.08
CA ILE A 82 2.72 -3.78 -5.38
C ILE A 82 1.77 -4.51 -6.34
N LEU A 83 1.23 -3.80 -7.32
CA LEU A 83 0.31 -4.39 -8.29
C LEU A 83 1.04 -5.34 -9.26
N ASN A 84 2.34 -5.14 -9.51
CA ASN A 84 3.16 -6.07 -10.31
C ASN A 84 3.65 -7.31 -9.53
N ASP A 85 3.55 -7.33 -8.20
CA ASP A 85 3.90 -8.50 -7.40
C ASP A 85 2.85 -9.61 -7.56
N LYS A 86 3.21 -10.71 -8.23
CA LYS A 86 2.28 -11.81 -8.53
C LYS A 86 1.69 -12.50 -7.30
N ASP A 87 2.35 -12.42 -6.14
CA ASP A 87 1.88 -13.07 -4.92
C ASP A 87 0.81 -12.23 -4.22
N VAL A 88 0.81 -10.90 -4.47
CA VAL A 88 -0.19 -9.98 -3.92
C VAL A 88 -1.54 -10.19 -4.58
N LYS A 89 -2.58 -10.33 -3.76
CA LYS A 89 -3.98 -10.50 -4.14
C LYS A 89 -4.88 -9.34 -3.74
N SER A 90 -4.52 -8.61 -2.68
CA SER A 90 -5.18 -7.37 -2.27
C SER A 90 -4.14 -6.35 -1.78
N VAL A 91 -4.50 -5.07 -1.76
CA VAL A 91 -3.63 -4.00 -1.27
C VAL A 91 -4.28 -3.32 -0.07
N PHE A 92 -3.51 -3.07 0.98
CA PHE A 92 -3.90 -2.22 2.10
C PHE A 92 -3.03 -0.97 2.11
N VAL A 93 -3.65 0.18 1.80
CA VAL A 93 -3.05 1.51 1.94
C VAL A 93 -3.46 2.09 3.29
N ASN A 94 -2.49 2.26 4.18
CA ASN A 94 -2.71 2.82 5.51
C ASN A 94 -1.85 4.06 5.72
N VAL A 95 -2.48 5.23 5.63
CA VAL A 95 -1.77 6.51 5.68
C VAL A 95 -2.30 7.40 6.79
N PHE A 96 -1.38 7.92 7.59
CA PHE A 96 -1.65 8.94 8.58
C PHE A 96 -1.12 10.30 8.09
N GLY A 97 -2.04 11.18 7.74
CA GLY A 97 -1.77 12.54 7.29
C GLY A 97 -1.14 13.37 8.40
N GLY A 98 0.14 13.71 8.22
CA GLY A 98 0.88 14.66 9.05
C GLY A 98 1.33 15.81 8.17
N ILE A 99 2.59 15.75 7.73
CA ILE A 99 3.17 16.69 6.74
C ILE A 99 2.47 16.51 5.38
N THR A 100 2.30 15.27 4.93
CA THR A 100 1.50 14.97 3.75
C THR A 100 0.01 14.96 4.13
N ALA A 101 -0.81 15.70 3.39
CA ALA A 101 -2.25 15.77 3.63
C ALA A 101 -2.99 14.63 2.90
N CYS A 102 -4.07 14.13 3.51
CA CYS A 102 -4.80 12.95 3.02
C CYS A 102 -5.47 13.15 1.65
N ASP A 103 -5.78 14.38 1.26
CA ASP A 103 -6.27 14.73 -0.08
C ASP A 103 -5.21 14.54 -1.15
N ALA A 104 -3.95 14.89 -0.89
CA ALA A 104 -2.85 14.63 -1.81
C ALA A 104 -2.64 13.13 -2.02
N VAL A 105 -2.75 12.33 -0.96
CA VAL A 105 -2.66 10.87 -1.00
C VAL A 105 -3.82 10.28 -1.79
N ALA A 106 -5.05 10.73 -1.52
CA ALA A 106 -6.24 10.30 -2.24
C ALA A 106 -6.12 10.57 -3.74
N ASN A 107 -5.72 11.79 -4.13
CA ASN A 107 -5.45 12.13 -5.53
C ASN A 107 -4.36 11.26 -6.16
N GLY A 108 -3.30 10.95 -5.40
CA GLY A 108 -2.24 10.04 -5.83
C GLY A 108 -2.75 8.63 -6.14
N ILE A 109 -3.65 8.09 -5.32
CA ILE A 109 -4.27 6.78 -5.55
C ILE A 109 -5.09 6.80 -6.85
N ILE A 110 -5.91 7.84 -7.06
CA ILE A 110 -6.74 7.94 -8.27
C ILE A 110 -5.87 8.07 -9.53
N GLN A 111 -4.87 8.96 -9.52
CA GLN A 111 -3.93 9.12 -10.64
C GLN A 111 -3.16 7.84 -10.93
N ALA A 112 -2.73 7.11 -9.89
CA ALA A 112 -2.06 5.82 -10.06
C ALA A 112 -2.95 4.81 -10.78
N LEU A 113 -4.23 4.72 -10.39
CA LEU A 113 -5.21 3.83 -11.02
C LEU A 113 -5.49 4.23 -12.47
N GLU A 114 -5.55 5.53 -12.78
CA GLU A 114 -5.68 6.03 -14.15
C GLU A 114 -4.48 5.66 -15.03
N ILE A 115 -3.26 5.86 -14.52
CA ILE A 115 -2.01 5.52 -15.22
C ILE A 115 -1.90 4.01 -15.47
N LEU A 116 -2.26 3.21 -14.47
CA LEU A 116 -2.19 1.75 -14.55
C LEU A 116 -3.31 1.16 -15.43
N GLY A 117 -4.46 1.84 -15.50
CA GLY A 117 -5.61 1.43 -16.30
C GLY A 117 -5.99 -0.04 -16.06
N THR A 118 -6.05 -0.82 -17.14
CA THR A 118 -6.44 -2.24 -17.07
C THR A 118 -5.43 -3.14 -16.35
N LYS A 119 -4.23 -2.64 -16.01
CA LYS A 119 -3.24 -3.39 -15.23
C LYS A 119 -3.56 -3.37 -13.74
N ALA A 120 -4.34 -2.40 -13.27
CA ALA A 120 -4.87 -2.42 -11.91
C ALA A 120 -5.99 -3.46 -11.83
N THR A 121 -5.69 -4.61 -11.26
CA THR A 121 -6.65 -5.74 -11.18
C THR A 121 -6.96 -6.15 -9.75
N LYS A 122 -6.24 -5.63 -8.76
CA LYS A 122 -6.32 -6.05 -7.36
C LYS A 122 -7.16 -5.06 -6.55
N PRO A 123 -8.03 -5.54 -5.64
CA PRO A 123 -8.77 -4.67 -4.74
C PRO A 123 -7.83 -3.95 -3.77
N ILE A 124 -8.17 -2.71 -3.45
CA ILE A 124 -7.39 -1.78 -2.64
C ILE A 124 -8.27 -1.30 -1.50
N VAL A 125 -7.90 -1.66 -0.27
CA VAL A 125 -8.50 -1.12 0.94
C VAL A 125 -7.69 0.09 1.39
N VAL A 126 -8.35 1.22 1.61
CA VAL A 126 -7.70 2.48 1.96
C VAL A 126 -8.20 2.95 3.32
N ARG A 127 -7.27 3.18 4.25
CA ARG A 127 -7.52 3.89 5.50
C ARG A 127 -6.69 5.16 5.53
N LEU A 128 -7.40 6.29 5.53
CA LEU A 128 -6.84 7.63 5.72
C LEU A 128 -7.22 8.14 7.11
N ASP A 129 -6.25 8.75 7.79
CA ASP A 129 -6.43 9.40 9.09
C ASP A 129 -5.54 10.66 9.19
N GLY A 130 -5.79 11.56 10.12
CA GLY A 130 -4.98 12.78 10.33
C GLY A 130 -5.38 13.97 9.45
N ASN A 131 -4.39 14.75 9.02
CA ASN A 131 -4.59 16.03 8.34
C ASN A 131 -5.39 15.90 7.04
N ASN A 132 -6.42 16.74 6.89
CA ASN A 132 -7.32 16.80 5.74
C ASN A 132 -8.02 15.47 5.39
N VAL A 133 -8.23 14.59 6.38
CA VAL A 133 -8.84 13.27 6.16
C VAL A 133 -10.24 13.33 5.56
N LEU A 134 -11.08 14.29 5.97
CA LEU A 134 -12.44 14.42 5.45
C LEU A 134 -12.44 14.66 3.94
N GLU A 135 -11.53 15.50 3.48
CA GLU A 135 -11.37 15.81 2.06
C GLU A 135 -10.79 14.61 1.29
N GLY A 136 -9.74 13.95 1.82
CA GLY A 136 -9.21 12.73 1.21
C GLY A 136 -10.27 11.63 1.05
N ARG A 137 -11.10 11.42 2.07
CA ARG A 137 -12.23 10.46 2.00
C ARG A 137 -13.29 10.89 0.99
N ARG A 138 -13.58 12.19 0.90
CA ARG A 138 -14.51 12.76 -0.09
C ARG A 138 -14.02 12.50 -1.51
N ILE A 139 -12.74 12.78 -1.79
CA ILE A 139 -12.10 12.55 -3.10
C ILE A 139 -12.23 11.08 -3.52
N LEU A 140 -11.87 10.14 -2.64
CA LEU A 140 -11.99 8.71 -2.95
C LEU A 140 -13.45 8.28 -3.17
N LYS A 141 -14.38 8.87 -2.40
CA LYS A 141 -15.81 8.58 -2.53
C LYS A 141 -16.39 9.08 -3.85
N GLU A 142 -15.98 10.27 -4.29
CA GLU A 142 -16.43 10.86 -5.54
C GLU A 142 -15.85 10.17 -6.76
N ALA A 143 -14.58 9.76 -6.69
CA ALA A 143 -13.96 8.96 -7.75
C ALA A 143 -14.67 7.59 -7.92
N ASN A 144 -15.21 7.03 -6.82
CA ASN A 144 -16.02 5.82 -6.80
C ASN A 144 -15.42 4.66 -7.63
N HIS A 145 -14.09 4.51 -7.53
CA HIS A 145 -13.36 3.53 -8.33
C HIS A 145 -13.68 2.10 -7.85
N PRO A 146 -14.01 1.16 -8.76
CA PRO A 146 -14.52 -0.18 -8.38
C PRO A 146 -13.52 -1.03 -7.58
N LEU A 147 -12.22 -0.73 -7.67
CA LEU A 147 -11.17 -1.42 -6.91
C LEU A 147 -10.95 -0.82 -5.51
N VAL A 148 -11.48 0.36 -5.19
CA VAL A 148 -11.12 1.08 -3.97
C VAL A 148 -12.24 0.96 -2.94
N GLU A 149 -11.91 0.42 -1.77
CA GLU A 149 -12.79 0.37 -0.60
C GLU A 149 -12.20 1.20 0.53
N GLN A 150 -12.98 2.12 1.10
CA GLN A 150 -12.55 2.92 2.25
C GLN A 150 -12.86 2.20 3.55
N ALA A 151 -11.95 2.31 4.52
CA ALA A 151 -12.14 1.79 5.87
C ALA A 151 -11.79 2.86 6.92
N GLU A 152 -12.53 2.86 8.03
CA GLU A 152 -12.38 3.87 9.08
C GLU A 152 -11.29 3.53 10.10
N THR A 153 -11.15 2.25 10.43
CA THR A 153 -10.23 1.74 11.45
C THR A 153 -9.15 0.87 10.83
N MET A 154 -7.98 0.83 11.47
CA MET A 154 -6.87 -0.02 11.03
C MET A 154 -7.25 -1.50 11.06
N ASP A 155 -7.87 -1.97 12.15
CA ASP A 155 -8.30 -3.37 12.28
C ASP A 155 -9.34 -3.77 11.23
N GLY A 156 -10.32 -2.89 10.98
CA GLY A 156 -11.35 -3.15 9.97
C GLY A 156 -10.76 -3.19 8.57
N ALA A 157 -9.83 -2.29 8.26
CA ALA A 157 -9.14 -2.25 6.99
C ALA A 157 -8.24 -3.49 6.77
N ALA A 158 -7.49 -3.90 7.79
CA ALA A 158 -6.64 -5.08 7.74
C ALA A 158 -7.46 -6.36 7.56
N ALA A 159 -8.54 -6.52 8.33
CA ALA A 159 -9.45 -7.65 8.17
C ALA A 159 -10.07 -7.71 6.78
N ARG A 160 -10.50 -6.55 6.25
CA ARG A 160 -11.08 -6.48 4.91
C ARG A 160 -10.06 -6.82 3.82
N ALA A 161 -8.84 -6.30 3.92
CA ALA A 161 -7.77 -6.60 2.97
C ALA A 161 -7.41 -8.11 2.99
N ALA A 162 -7.31 -8.71 4.17
CA ALA A 162 -7.06 -10.15 4.32
C ALA A 162 -8.22 -11.00 3.76
N GLU A 163 -9.48 -10.62 4.01
CA GLU A 163 -10.65 -11.30 3.43
C GLU A 163 -10.63 -11.25 1.90
N LEU A 164 -10.25 -10.11 1.31
CA LEU A 164 -10.15 -9.94 -0.14
C LEU A 164 -9.01 -10.77 -0.74
N ALA A 165 -7.88 -10.93 -0.02
CA ALA A 165 -6.78 -11.78 -0.46
C ALA A 165 -7.07 -13.29 -0.35
N ALA A 166 -8.00 -13.69 0.50
CA ALA A 166 -8.39 -15.09 0.67
C ALA A 166 -9.30 -15.63 -0.44
N LYS A 167 -9.82 -14.75 -1.32
CA LYS A 167 -10.67 -15.11 -2.46
C LYS A 167 -9.83 -15.58 -3.66
#